data_AF-A0A2N3FAT2-F1
#
_entry.id   AF-A0A2N3FAT2-F1
#
_cell.length_a   1.000
_cell.length_b   1.000
_cell.length_c   1.000
_cell.angle_alpha   90.00
_cell.angle_beta   90.00
_cell.angle_gamma   90.00
#
_symmetry.space_group_name_H-M   'P 1'
#
loop_
_entity.id
_entity.type
_entity.pdbx_description
1 polymer ?
#
loop_
_entity_poly.entity_id
_entity_poly.type
_entity_poly.pdbx_seq_one_letter_code
_entity_poly.pdbx_strand_id
1 'polypeptide(L)'
;MQYTHRGGTMSRFLKILSYAVVGIEVLVSVALVALAVGIIFSLGNEMLHAALTGGFAGSANFNHIVDLILEVFILVELFRIAVAYMKHENVIPTVLEAALVAVARKFVVFEGVANYFSTAVGMAALLLAVAASWWMLARSNACELHE
;
A
#
# COMPACT_ATOMS: atom_id res chain seq x y z
N MET A 1 33.09 -23.49 -36.29
CA MET A 1 32.34 -24.23 -35.26
C MET A 1 33.04 -24.04 -33.92
N GLN A 2 32.47 -23.26 -32.99
CA GLN A 2 32.62 -23.40 -31.52
C GLN A 2 31.96 -22.19 -30.82
N TYR A 3 30.68 -22.34 -30.47
CA TYR A 3 29.99 -21.49 -29.50
C TYR A 3 29.13 -22.39 -28.60
N THR A 4 29.76 -23.33 -27.91
CA THR A 4 29.05 -24.28 -27.03
C THR A 4 29.87 -24.51 -25.75
N HIS A 5 29.98 -23.51 -24.87
CA HIS A 5 30.43 -23.79 -23.49
C HIS A 5 30.05 -22.75 -22.41
N ARG A 6 29.07 -21.86 -22.65
CA ARG A 6 28.65 -20.82 -21.67
C ARG A 6 27.15 -20.86 -21.32
N GLY A 7 26.49 -22.01 -21.44
CA GLY A 7 25.05 -22.18 -21.16
C GLY A 7 24.70 -22.70 -19.75
N GLY A 8 25.64 -23.35 -19.07
CA GLY A 8 25.38 -24.05 -17.79
C GLY A 8 25.16 -23.13 -16.60
N THR A 9 25.97 -22.08 -16.44
CA THR A 9 25.88 -21.15 -15.32
C THR A 9 24.70 -20.18 -15.48
N MET A 10 24.44 -19.72 -16.72
CA MET A 10 23.34 -18.80 -17.04
C MET A 10 21.96 -19.44 -16.79
N SER A 11 21.78 -20.70 -17.21
CA SER A 11 20.51 -21.42 -17.00
C SER A 11 20.23 -21.73 -15.52
N ARG A 12 21.27 -22.01 -14.72
CA ARG A 12 21.14 -22.18 -13.27
C ARG A 12 20.78 -20.85 -12.59
N PHE A 13 21.42 -19.76 -12.99
CA PHE A 13 21.12 -18.42 -12.46
C PHE A 13 19.67 -18.01 -12.74
N LEU A 14 19.21 -18.17 -13.99
CA LEU A 14 17.83 -17.85 -14.37
C LEU A 14 16.79 -18.71 -13.61
N LYS A 15 17.08 -20.00 -13.38
CA LYS A 15 16.22 -20.86 -12.56
C LYS A 15 16.15 -20.41 -11.11
N ILE A 16 17.28 -20.05 -10.51
CA ILE A 16 17.32 -19.55 -9.12
C ILE A 16 16.54 -18.24 -9.01
N LEU A 17 16.71 -17.32 -9.96
CA LEU A 17 15.98 -16.06 -10.01
C LEU A 17 14.47 -16.30 -10.12
N SER A 18 14.05 -17.19 -11.02
CA SER A 18 12.64 -17.55 -11.19
C SER A 18 12.04 -18.16 -9.92
N TYR A 19 12.74 -19.09 -9.27
CA TYR A 19 12.30 -19.65 -7.99
C TYR A 19 12.21 -18.60 -6.88
N ALA A 20 13.14 -17.64 -6.84
CA ALA A 20 13.11 -16.55 -5.88
C ALA A 20 11.91 -15.62 -6.11
N VAL A 21 11.64 -15.26 -7.36
CA VAL A 21 10.47 -14.42 -7.73
C VAL A 21 9.17 -15.11 -7.34
N VAL A 22 8.99 -16.39 -7.68
CA VAL A 22 7.79 -17.15 -7.30
C VAL A 22 7.65 -17.27 -5.79
N GLY A 23 8.76 -17.49 -5.07
CA GLY A 23 8.75 -17.52 -3.60
C GLY A 23 8.27 -16.20 -2.99
N ILE A 24 8.74 -15.07 -3.53
CA ILE A 24 8.31 -13.74 -3.09
C ILE A 24 6.83 -13.50 -3.44
N GLU A 25 6.39 -13.86 -4.64
CA GLU A 25 5.01 -13.70 -5.09
C GLU A 25 4.01 -14.45 -4.18
N VAL A 26 4.32 -15.71 -3.85
CA VAL A 26 3.53 -16.52 -2.92
C VAL A 26 3.53 -15.90 -1.53
N LEU A 27 4.69 -15.46 -1.04
CA LEU A 27 4.80 -14.84 0.28
C LEU A 27 3.98 -13.55 0.37
N VAL A 28 4.06 -12.67 -0.63
CA VAL A 28 3.30 -11.41 -0.69
C VAL A 28 1.80 -11.72 -0.77
N SER A 29 1.40 -12.68 -1.60
CA SER A 29 -0.01 -13.07 -1.73
C SER A 29 -0.58 -13.60 -0.41
N VAL A 30 0.15 -14.49 0.28
CA VAL A 30 -0.25 -15.01 1.59
C VAL A 30 -0.33 -13.91 2.63
N ALA A 31 0.64 -12.99 2.66
CA ALA A 31 0.65 -11.86 3.58
C ALA A 31 -0.56 -10.94 3.35
N LEU A 32 -0.88 -10.60 2.10
CA LEU A 32 -2.03 -9.76 1.76
C LEU A 32 -3.36 -10.41 2.15
N VAL A 33 -3.51 -11.72 1.92
CA VAL A 33 -4.71 -12.46 2.36
C VAL A 33 -4.82 -12.48 3.89
N ALA A 34 -3.72 -12.72 4.60
CA ALA A 34 -3.73 -12.71 6.06
C ALA A 34 -4.10 -11.34 6.63
N LEU A 35 -3.55 -10.26 6.07
CA LEU A 35 -3.91 -8.88 6.42
C LEU A 35 -5.39 -8.61 6.15
N ALA A 36 -5.93 -9.04 5.01
CA ALA A 36 -7.34 -8.85 4.67
C ALA A 36 -8.26 -9.55 5.67
N VAL A 37 -7.97 -10.80 6.02
CA VAL A 37 -8.71 -11.54 7.04
C VAL A 37 -8.63 -10.84 8.40
N GLY A 38 -7.43 -10.38 8.78
CA GLY A 38 -7.22 -9.65 10.03
C GLY A 38 -8.05 -8.37 10.13
N ILE A 39 -8.04 -7.55 9.08
CA ILE A 39 -8.80 -6.28 9.06
C ILE A 39 -10.32 -6.55 9.08
N ILE A 40 -10.81 -7.51 8.30
CA ILE A 40 -12.24 -7.87 8.31
C ILE A 40 -12.67 -8.37 9.69
N PHE A 41 -11.85 -9.21 10.33
CA PHE A 41 -12.12 -9.71 11.67
C PHE A 41 -12.14 -8.58 12.70
N SER A 42 -11.16 -7.68 12.64
CA SER A 42 -11.08 -6.50 13.52
C SER A 42 -12.31 -5.60 13.38
N LEU A 43 -12.67 -5.25 12.13
CA LEU A 43 -13.84 -4.43 11.84
C LEU A 43 -15.13 -5.10 12.31
N GLY A 44 -15.30 -6.40 12.06
CA GLY A 44 -16.47 -7.15 12.51
C GLY A 44 -16.61 -7.18 14.03
N ASN A 45 -15.50 -7.38 14.75
CA ASN A 45 -15.49 -7.38 16.21
C ASN A 45 -15.84 -6.01 16.79
N GLU A 46 -15.29 -4.94 16.21
CA GLU A 46 -15.56 -3.57 16.65
C GLU A 46 -17.02 -3.17 16.39
N MET A 47 -17.56 -3.52 15.21
CA MET A 47 -18.97 -3.28 14.88
C MET A 47 -19.92 -4.05 15.80
N LEU A 48 -19.59 -5.31 16.12
CA LEU A 48 -20.38 -6.11 17.06
C LEU A 48 -20.34 -5.52 18.47
N HIS A 49 -19.16 -5.10 18.93
CA HIS A 49 -19.00 -4.47 20.24
C HIS A 49 -19.79 -3.16 20.33
N ALA A 50 -19.71 -2.31 19.30
CA ALA A 50 -20.47 -1.06 19.22
C ALA A 50 -22.00 -1.30 19.19
N ALA A 51 -22.46 -2.33 18.48
CA ALA A 51 -23.87 -2.69 18.40
C ALA A 51 -24.43 -3.18 19.75
N LEU A 52 -23.65 -3.98 20.49
CA LEU A 52 -24.07 -4.53 21.79
C LEU A 52 -24.04 -3.49 22.92
N THR A 53 -23.15 -2.50 22.84
CA THR A 53 -22.97 -1.47 23.87
C THR A 53 -23.73 -0.17 23.58
N GLY A 54 -24.40 -0.05 22.44
CA GLY A 54 -25.01 1.21 21.98
C GLY A 54 -23.97 2.30 21.66
N GLY A 55 -22.72 1.91 21.46
CA GLY A 55 -21.53 2.76 21.47
C GLY A 55 -21.26 3.60 20.22
N PHE A 56 -22.17 3.63 19.25
CA PHE A 56 -21.99 4.44 18.03
C PHE A 56 -22.05 5.96 18.27
N ALA A 57 -22.43 6.42 19.47
CA ALA A 57 -22.62 7.84 19.77
C ALA A 57 -21.34 8.59 20.21
N GLY A 58 -20.21 7.90 20.42
CA GLY A 58 -18.94 8.53 20.86
C GLY A 58 -17.99 8.85 19.71
N SER A 59 -17.42 10.06 19.67
CA SER A 59 -16.47 10.50 18.63
C SER A 59 -15.24 9.60 18.51
N ALA A 60 -14.73 9.06 19.62
CA ALA A 60 -13.60 8.14 19.64
C ALA A 60 -13.90 6.82 18.91
N ASN A 61 -15.10 6.27 19.11
CA ASN A 61 -15.52 5.03 18.44
C ASN A 61 -15.75 5.25 16.94
N PHE A 62 -16.27 6.42 16.56
CA PHE A 62 -16.44 6.79 15.16
C PHE A 62 -15.09 6.86 14.44
N ASN A 63 -14.11 7.58 14.99
CA ASN A 63 -12.81 7.74 14.36
C ASN A 63 -12.01 6.44 14.32
N HIS A 64 -12.17 5.56 15.32
CA HIS A 64 -11.58 4.23 15.28
C HIS A 64 -12.16 3.37 14.14
N ILE A 65 -13.49 3.38 13.95
CA ILE A 65 -14.15 2.69 12.83
C ILE A 65 -13.69 3.27 11.49
N VAL A 66 -13.57 4.59 11.38
CA VAL A 66 -13.03 5.24 10.18
C VAL A 66 -11.59 4.80 9.92
N ASP A 67 -10.71 4.73 10.94
CA ASP A 67 -9.34 4.25 10.76
C ASP A 67 -9.31 2.80 10.25
N LEU A 68 -10.18 1.91 10.76
CA LEU A 68 -10.32 0.53 10.28
C LEU A 68 -10.78 0.46 8.82
N ILE A 69 -11.76 1.27 8.43
CA ILE A 69 -12.22 1.36 7.02
C ILE A 69 -11.09 1.88 6.13
N LEU A 70 -10.38 2.92 6.58
CA LEU A 70 -9.25 3.47 5.86
C LEU A 70 -8.10 2.47 5.74
N GLU A 71 -7.92 1.57 6.71
CA GLU A 71 -6.96 0.46 6.65
C GLU A 71 -7.32 -0.54 5.54
N VAL A 72 -8.61 -0.83 5.35
CA VAL A 72 -9.08 -1.62 4.18
C VAL A 72 -8.69 -0.94 2.87
N PHE A 73 -8.79 0.39 2.76
CA PHE A 73 -8.35 1.09 1.55
C PHE A 73 -6.85 0.92 1.29
N ILE A 74 -5.97 0.95 2.30
CA ILE A 74 -4.55 0.60 2.06
C ILE A 74 -4.44 -0.78 1.42
N LEU A 75 -5.21 -1.75 1.94
CA LEU A 75 -5.10 -3.13 1.49
C LEU A 75 -5.51 -3.29 0.03
N VAL A 76 -6.60 -2.64 -0.37
CA VAL A 76 -7.05 -2.63 -1.78
C VAL A 76 -5.98 -1.97 -2.67
N GLU A 77 -5.37 -0.89 -2.19
CA GLU A 77 -4.32 -0.16 -2.92
C GLU A 77 -3.03 -0.99 -3.05
N LEU A 78 -2.60 -1.66 -1.97
CA LEU A 78 -1.46 -2.60 -1.99
C LEU A 78 -1.72 -3.76 -2.94
N PHE A 79 -2.96 -4.28 -2.97
CA PHE A 79 -3.33 -5.31 -3.93
C PHE A 79 -3.25 -4.81 -5.38
N ARG A 80 -3.70 -3.58 -5.67
CA ARG A 80 -3.51 -2.96 -7.00
C ARG A 80 -2.03 -2.84 -7.38
N ILE A 81 -1.16 -2.43 -6.46
CA ILE A 81 0.29 -2.35 -6.70
C ILE A 81 0.86 -3.73 -7.00
N ALA A 82 0.49 -4.75 -6.20
CA ALA A 82 0.94 -6.12 -6.40
C ALA A 82 0.50 -6.66 -7.77
N VAL A 83 -0.76 -6.44 -8.15
CA VAL A 83 -1.27 -6.85 -9.47
C VAL A 83 -0.57 -6.12 -10.60
N ALA A 84 -0.35 -4.80 -10.50
CA ALA A 84 0.39 -4.03 -11.50
C ALA A 84 1.82 -4.57 -11.67
N TYR A 85 2.49 -4.91 -10.56
CA TYR A 85 3.81 -5.52 -10.57
C TYR A 85 3.81 -6.89 -11.28
N MET A 86 2.85 -7.76 -10.96
CA MET A 86 2.71 -9.07 -11.58
C MET A 86 2.43 -8.98 -13.10
N LYS A 87 1.68 -7.96 -13.51
CA LYS A 87 1.39 -7.68 -14.93
C LYS A 87 2.54 -6.99 -15.67
N HIS A 88 3.66 -6.73 -15.00
CA HIS A 88 4.79 -5.99 -15.57
C HIS A 88 4.39 -4.60 -16.09
N GLU A 89 3.35 -4.00 -15.49
CA GLU A 89 2.92 -2.64 -15.78
C GLU A 89 3.82 -1.65 -15.04
N ASN A 90 3.87 -0.39 -15.50
CA ASN A 90 4.61 0.64 -14.79
C ASN A 90 3.99 0.88 -13.40
N VAL A 91 4.67 0.41 -12.36
CA VAL A 91 4.19 0.48 -10.96
C VAL A 91 4.40 1.85 -10.32
N ILE A 92 5.29 2.67 -10.86
CA ILE A 92 5.67 3.98 -10.28
C ILE A 92 4.44 4.88 -10.08
N PRO A 93 3.58 5.14 -11.09
CA PRO A 93 2.40 5.99 -10.89
C PRO A 93 1.44 5.39 -9.85
N THR A 94 1.19 4.08 -9.90
CA THR A 94 0.29 3.37 -8.98
C THR A 94 0.75 3.48 -7.53
N VAL A 95 2.05 3.35 -7.27
CA VAL A 95 2.63 3.46 -5.92
C VAL A 95 2.52 4.88 -5.38
N LEU A 96 2.78 5.90 -6.21
CA LEU A 96 2.71 7.29 -5.78
C LEU A 96 1.27 7.77 -5.56
N GLU A 97 0.33 7.34 -6.39
CA GLU A 97 -1.10 7.57 -6.17
C GLU A 97 -1.54 6.95 -4.84
N ALA A 98 -1.18 5.70 -4.59
CA ALA A 98 -1.48 5.02 -3.33
C ALA A 98 -0.82 5.73 -2.13
N ALA A 99 0.42 6.22 -2.27
CA ALA A 99 1.08 6.98 -1.22
C ALA A 99 0.35 8.30 -0.91
N LEU A 100 -0.14 9.01 -1.94
CA LEU A 100 -0.91 10.23 -1.77
C LEU A 100 -2.23 9.96 -1.03
N VAL A 101 -2.97 8.92 -1.43
CA VAL A 101 -4.19 8.47 -0.74
C VAL A 101 -3.89 8.06 0.70
N ALA A 102 -2.78 7.35 0.91
CA ALA A 102 -2.38 6.86 2.22
C ALA A 102 -2.05 7.99 3.21
N VAL A 103 -1.45 9.09 2.74
CA VAL A 103 -1.18 10.28 3.55
C VAL A 103 -2.45 11.11 3.73
N ALA A 104 -3.23 11.32 2.67
CA ALA A 104 -4.46 12.11 2.71
C ALA A 104 -5.48 11.56 3.73
N ARG A 105 -5.65 10.24 3.81
CA ARG A 105 -6.60 9.63 4.74
C ARG A 105 -6.19 9.82 6.22
N LYS A 106 -4.90 9.98 6.53
CA LYS A 106 -4.49 10.26 7.91
C LYS A 106 -4.98 11.64 8.37
N PHE A 107 -5.24 12.58 7.47
CA PHE A 107 -5.91 13.85 7.80
C PHE A 107 -7.38 13.67 8.19
N VAL A 108 -8.06 12.67 7.64
CA VAL A 108 -9.48 12.41 7.94
C VAL A 108 -9.66 11.95 9.38
N VAL A 109 -8.71 11.15 9.88
CA VAL A 109 -8.70 10.65 11.27
C VAL A 109 -7.88 11.56 12.20
N PHE A 110 -7.49 12.75 11.73
CA PHE A 110 -6.67 13.64 12.54
C PHE A 110 -7.51 14.27 13.64
N GLU A 111 -7.32 13.78 14.86
CA GLU A 111 -7.93 14.32 16.07
C GLU A 111 -6.97 15.20 16.88
N GLY A 112 -7.55 16.10 17.67
CA GLY A 112 -6.87 17.08 18.51
C GLY A 112 -5.97 16.49 19.59
N VAL A 113 -4.77 16.03 19.22
CA VAL A 113 -3.71 15.63 20.17
C VAL A 113 -3.03 16.86 20.78
N ALA A 114 -2.36 16.69 21.91
CA ALA A 114 -1.42 17.68 22.44
C ALA A 114 -0.41 18.06 21.32
N ASN A 115 -0.22 19.37 21.10
CA ASN A 115 0.52 19.94 19.96
C ASN A 115 -0.17 19.83 18.58
N TYR A 116 -1.50 19.99 18.53
CA TYR A 116 -2.32 20.02 17.31
C TYR A 116 -1.67 20.78 16.14
N PHE A 117 -1.16 21.99 16.38
CA PHE A 117 -0.54 22.81 15.33
C PHE A 117 0.71 22.16 14.75
N SER A 118 1.60 21.62 15.58
CA SER A 118 2.84 20.97 15.13
C SER A 118 2.53 19.73 14.30
N THR A 119 1.57 18.92 14.73
CA THR A 119 1.18 17.70 14.01
C THR A 119 0.52 18.05 12.69
N ALA A 120 -0.38 19.04 12.66
CA ALA A 120 -1.03 19.51 11.44
C ALA A 120 -0.02 20.03 10.40
N VAL A 121 0.97 20.83 10.84
CA VAL A 121 2.04 21.32 9.96
C VAL A 121 2.90 20.18 9.43
N GLY A 122 3.28 19.21 10.27
CA GLY A 122 4.05 18.04 9.85
C GLY A 122 3.30 17.20 8.82
N MET A 123 2.00 16.98 9.01
CA MET A 123 1.16 16.28 8.05
C MET A 123 1.02 17.06 6.74
N ALA A 124 0.79 18.37 6.81
CA ALA A 124 0.73 19.23 5.62
C ALA A 124 2.03 19.19 4.81
N ALA A 125 3.18 19.24 5.50
CA ALA A 125 4.49 19.11 4.87
C ALA A 125 4.68 17.74 4.20
N LEU A 126 4.27 16.65 4.85
CA LEU A 126 4.30 15.30 4.27
C LEU A 126 3.41 15.18 3.03
N LEU A 127 2.17 15.70 3.09
CA LEU A 127 1.26 15.68 1.96
C LEU A 127 1.83 16.46 0.77
N LEU A 128 2.39 17.64 1.03
CA LEU A 128 3.04 18.45 0.00
C LEU A 128 4.27 17.74 -0.59
N ALA A 129 5.09 17.09 0.23
CA ALA A 129 6.26 16.34 -0.24
C ALA A 129 5.87 15.19 -1.18
N VAL A 130 4.84 14.41 -0.82
CA VAL A 130 4.34 13.31 -1.66
C VAL A 130 3.66 13.84 -2.92
N ALA A 131 2.82 14.87 -2.80
CA ALA A 131 2.15 15.50 -3.95
C ALA A 131 3.16 16.12 -4.93
N ALA A 132 4.19 16.79 -4.43
CA ALA A 132 5.26 17.35 -5.25
C ALA A 132 6.06 16.25 -5.96
N SER A 133 6.38 15.16 -5.26
CA SER A 133 7.08 14.00 -5.84
C SER A 133 6.26 13.36 -6.97
N TRP A 134 4.96 13.15 -6.75
CA TRP A 134 4.05 12.66 -7.79
C TRP A 134 3.97 13.61 -8.98
N TRP A 135 3.82 14.92 -8.73
CA TRP A 135 3.74 15.92 -9.79
C TRP A 135 5.01 15.99 -10.64
N MET A 136 6.19 15.94 -10.01
CA MET A 136 7.48 15.92 -10.71
C MET A 136 7.62 14.67 -11.56
N LEU A 137 7.27 13.49 -11.00
CA LEU A 137 7.37 12.22 -11.71
C LEU A 137 6.36 12.13 -12.87
N ALA A 138 5.13 12.61 -12.68
CA ALA A 138 4.12 12.68 -13.73
C ALA A 138 4.53 13.62 -14.88
N ARG A 139 5.36 14.63 -14.59
CA ARG A 139 5.86 15.58 -15.59
C ARG A 139 7.15 15.11 -16.28
N SER A 140 7.92 14.25 -15.63
CA SER A 140 9.01 13.54 -16.29
C SER A 140 8.42 12.41 -17.14
N ASN A 141 8.93 12.16 -18.35
CA ASN A 141 8.52 10.99 -19.16
C ASN A 141 8.91 9.64 -18.52
N ALA A 142 9.20 9.59 -17.21
CA ALA A 142 9.41 8.36 -16.45
C ALA A 142 8.16 7.45 -16.43
N CYS A 143 6.98 8.01 -16.72
CA CYS A 143 5.75 7.22 -16.91
C CYS A 143 5.66 6.50 -18.28
N GLU A 144 6.52 6.85 -19.26
CA GLU A 144 6.48 6.34 -20.65
C GLU A 144 7.57 5.31 -21.01
N LEU A 145 8.34 4.76 -20.06
CA LEU A 145 9.37 3.76 -20.36
C LEU A 145 8.77 2.38 -20.70
N HIS A 146 8.22 2.27 -21.91
CA HIS A 146 8.00 1.06 -22.68
C HIS A 146 8.49 1.33 -24.13
N GLU A 147 9.77 1.07 -24.38
CA GLU A 147 10.24 0.61 -25.70
C GLU A 147 10.62 -0.86 -25.59
#